data_AF-A0A0H5BHC1-F1
#
_entry.id   AF-A0A0H5BHC1-F1
#
_cell.length_a   1.000
_cell.length_b   1.000
_cell.length_c   1.000
_cell.angle_alpha   90.00
_cell.angle_beta   90.00
_cell.angle_gamma   90.00
#
_symmetry.space_group_name_H-M   'P 1'
#
loop_
_entity.id
_entity.type
_entity.pdbx_description
1 polymer ?
#
loop_
_entity_poly.entity_id
_entity_poly.type
_entity_poly.pdbx_seq_one_letter_code
_entity_poly.pdbx_strand_id
1 'polypeptide(L)'
;MVATLIGSIYFGQKLDQDGVMNINGSLFLFLTNMTFQNVFAVINVFSAELPVFLREKRSRLFRVDTYFLGKTIAEVPLFLAVPFVFTSITYPMIGLKSGAVHYLTALMIVVLVANVATSFGYLISCASSSISMALSV
;
A
#
# COMPACT_ATOMS: atom_id res chain seq x y z
N MET A 1 -1.44 3.61 13.59
CA MET A 1 -0.19 3.88 14.35
C MET A 1 0.88 4.57 13.51
N VAL A 2 1.28 4.03 12.35
CA VAL A 2 2.30 4.68 11.50
C VAL A 2 1.83 6.04 10.96
N ALA A 3 0.57 6.13 10.52
CA ALA A 3 -0.03 7.39 10.03
C ALA A 3 0.07 8.54 11.05
N THR A 4 -0.26 8.25 12.30
CA THR A 4 -0.21 9.21 13.41
C THR A 4 1.23 9.55 13.81
N LEU A 5 2.15 8.59 13.72
CA LEU A 5 3.56 8.80 14.06
C LEU A 5 4.25 9.72 13.05
N ILE A 6 4.05 9.47 11.74
CA ILE A 6 4.54 10.37 10.68
C ILE A 6 3.90 11.75 10.82
N GLY A 7 2.58 11.80 11.04
CA GLY A 7 1.85 13.05 11.25
C GLY A 7 2.39 13.86 12.44
N SER A 8 2.77 13.20 13.55
CA SER A 8 3.35 13.88 14.71
C SER A 8 4.78 14.39 14.48
N ILE A 9 5.60 13.69 13.70
CA ILE A 9 6.99 14.10 13.42
C ILE A 9 7.03 15.41 12.64
N TYR A 10 6.12 15.58 11.68
CA TYR A 10 6.06 16.74 10.80
C TYR A 10 5.01 17.78 11.21
N PHE A 11 4.49 17.68 12.43
CA PHE A 11 3.46 18.58 12.91
C PHE A 11 3.99 20.02 13.10
N GLY A 12 3.24 21.02 12.64
CA GLY A 12 3.58 22.43 12.87
C GLY A 12 4.73 22.97 12.00
N GLN A 13 4.99 22.32 10.87
CA GLN A 13 5.93 22.74 9.84
C GLN A 13 5.74 24.21 9.40
N LYS A 14 6.84 24.98 9.28
CA LYS A 14 6.85 26.34 8.71
C LYS A 14 7.30 26.33 7.24
N LEU A 15 6.81 27.29 6.46
CA LEU A 15 7.17 27.45 5.04
C LEU A 15 8.44 28.30 4.88
N ASP A 16 9.59 27.76 5.29
CA ASP A 16 10.92 28.30 4.98
C ASP A 16 11.74 27.29 4.14
N GLN A 17 13.02 27.57 3.92
CA GLN A 17 13.92 26.68 3.16
C GLN A 17 14.07 25.29 3.80
N ASP A 18 14.15 25.22 5.12
CA ASP A 18 14.18 23.95 5.88
C ASP A 18 12.82 23.26 5.83
N GLY A 19 11.74 24.05 5.78
CA GLY A 19 10.38 23.63 5.54
C GLY A 19 10.21 22.90 4.21
N VAL A 20 10.79 23.39 3.12
CA VAL A 20 10.73 22.66 1.85
C VAL A 20 11.41 21.29 1.96
N MET A 21 12.55 21.21 2.65
CA MET A 21 13.26 19.95 2.85
C MET A 21 12.45 18.97 3.70
N ASN A 22 11.85 19.46 4.78
CA ASN A 22 10.98 18.67 5.67
C ASN A 22 9.71 18.18 4.96
N ILE A 23 9.09 18.97 4.07
CA ILE A 23 7.96 18.51 3.25
C ILE A 23 8.40 17.36 2.36
N ASN A 24 9.54 17.48 1.66
CA ASN A 24 10.06 16.40 0.82
C ASN A 24 10.33 15.13 1.62
N GLY A 25 10.93 15.25 2.81
CA GLY A 25 11.13 14.13 3.73
C GLY A 25 9.82 13.47 4.16
N SER A 26 8.81 14.28 4.48
CA SER A 26 7.48 13.79 4.86
C SER A 26 6.81 13.03 3.73
N LEU A 27 6.87 13.53 2.49
CA LEU A 27 6.32 12.88 1.29
C LEU A 27 7.04 11.57 0.98
N PHE A 28 8.36 11.55 1.12
CA PHE A 28 9.16 10.33 0.96
C PHE A 28 8.77 9.25 1.97
N LEU A 29 8.70 9.59 3.27
CA LEU A 29 8.28 8.64 4.31
C LEU A 29 6.83 8.20 4.14
N PHE A 30 5.95 9.11 3.75
CA PHE A 30 4.53 8.86 3.50
C PHE A 30 4.33 7.82 2.39
N LEU A 31 4.97 8.00 1.24
CA LEU A 31 4.88 7.05 0.12
C LEU A 31 5.61 5.74 0.40
N THR A 32 6.80 5.80 0.98
CA THR A 32 7.63 4.61 1.26
C THR A 32 6.96 3.67 2.26
N ASN A 33 6.40 4.23 3.35
CA ASN A 33 5.66 3.42 4.32
C ASN A 33 4.44 2.76 3.69
N MET A 34 3.73 3.50 2.83
CA MET A 34 2.55 2.96 2.16
C MET A 34 2.90 1.79 1.24
N THR A 35 3.97 1.94 0.46
CA THR A 35 4.45 0.89 -0.44
C THR A 35 4.85 -0.36 0.34
N PHE A 36 5.73 -0.23 1.34
CA PHE A 36 6.21 -1.40 2.08
C PHE A 36 5.10 -2.10 2.86
N GLN A 37 4.19 -1.35 3.50
CA GLN A 37 3.06 -1.97 4.21
C GLN A 37 2.19 -2.81 3.28
N ASN A 38 1.87 -2.31 2.08
CA ASN A 38 1.06 -3.05 1.12
C ASN A 38 1.80 -4.27 0.55
N VAL A 39 3.08 -4.12 0.16
CA VAL A 39 3.91 -5.23 -0.34
C VAL A 39 3.99 -6.35 0.69
N PHE A 40 4.38 -6.03 1.94
CA PHE A 40 4.54 -7.05 2.97
C PHE A 40 3.21 -7.71 3.36
N ALA A 41 2.11 -6.96 3.40
CA ALA A 41 0.79 -7.53 3.66
C ALA A 41 0.41 -8.55 2.59
N VAL A 42 0.55 -8.20 1.31
CA VAL A 42 0.24 -9.11 0.20
C VAL A 42 1.16 -10.32 0.20
N ILE A 43 2.46 -10.15 0.42
CA ILE A 43 3.40 -11.27 0.45
C ILE A 43 3.02 -12.28 1.54
N ASN A 44 2.69 -11.82 2.74
CA ASN A 44 2.33 -12.73 3.84
C ASN A 44 1.06 -13.53 3.54
N VAL A 45 0.04 -12.87 2.97
CA VAL A 45 -1.26 -13.51 2.69
C VAL A 45 -1.18 -14.39 1.44
N PHE A 46 -0.75 -13.83 0.32
CA PHE A 46 -0.81 -14.51 -0.97
C PHE A 46 0.20 -15.67 -1.06
N SER A 47 1.41 -15.52 -0.50
CA SER A 47 2.39 -16.63 -0.48
C SER A 47 1.90 -17.81 0.36
N ALA A 48 1.10 -17.56 1.40
CA ALA A 48 0.49 -18.61 2.22
C ALA A 48 -0.68 -19.33 1.50
N GLU A 49 -1.44 -18.60 0.69
CA GLU A 49 -2.57 -19.14 -0.09
C GLU A 49 -2.13 -19.88 -1.35
N LEU A 50 -1.01 -19.48 -1.96
CA LEU A 50 -0.55 -19.99 -3.25
C LEU A 50 -0.45 -21.52 -3.33
N PRO A 51 0.08 -22.25 -2.32
CA PRO A 51 0.13 -23.72 -2.35
C PRO A 51 -1.26 -24.38 -2.37
N VAL A 52 -2.23 -23.79 -1.66
CA VAL A 52 -3.62 -24.27 -1.64
C VAL A 52 -4.25 -24.06 -3.01
N PHE A 53 -4.08 -22.88 -3.59
CA PHE A 53 -4.55 -22.57 -4.94
C PHE A 53 -3.97 -23.53 -5.99
N LEU A 54 -2.67 -23.81 -5.95
CA LEU A 54 -2.03 -24.74 -6.88
C LEU A 54 -2.59 -26.17 -6.75
N ARG A 55 -2.96 -26.60 -5.54
CA ARG A 55 -3.61 -27.89 -5.30
C ARG A 55 -5.02 -27.92 -5.90
N GLU A 56 -5.82 -26.89 -5.69
CA GLU A 56 -7.19 -26.80 -6.22
C GLU A 56 -7.23 -26.69 -7.75
N LYS A 57 -6.29 -25.93 -8.33
CA LYS A 57 -6.10 -25.86 -9.78
C LYS A 57 -5.78 -27.22 -10.38
N ARG A 58 -4.94 -28.03 -9.72
CA ARG A 58 -4.61 -29.39 -10.17
C ARG A 58 -5.84 -30.31 -10.17
N SER A 59 -6.76 -30.11 -9.22
CA SER A 59 -8.07 -30.77 -9.18
C SER A 59 -9.12 -30.19 -10.14
N ARG A 60 -8.75 -29.21 -10.97
CA ARG A 60 -9.63 -28.50 -11.93
C ARG A 60 -10.86 -27.82 -11.31
N LEU A 61 -10.77 -27.41 -10.04
CA LEU A 61 -11.87 -26.73 -9.35
C LEU A 61 -12.09 -25.31 -9.88
N PHE A 62 -11.02 -24.55 -10.15
CA PHE A 62 -11.11 -23.17 -10.65
C PHE A 62 -10.02 -22.85 -11.69
N ARG A 63 -10.33 -21.92 -12.59
CA ARG A 63 -9.36 -21.31 -13.52
C ARG A 63 -8.58 -20.20 -12.82
N VAL A 64 -7.35 -19.95 -13.27
CA VAL A 64 -6.49 -18.88 -12.74
C VAL A 64 -7.16 -17.52 -12.87
N ASP A 65 -7.75 -17.25 -14.04
CA ASP A 65 -8.40 -15.98 -14.37
C ASP A 65 -9.55 -15.67 -13.39
N THR A 66 -10.38 -16.69 -13.10
CA THR A 66 -11.53 -16.55 -12.20
C THR A 66 -11.10 -16.30 -10.76
N TYR A 67 -10.07 -17.00 -10.29
CA TYR A 67 -9.51 -16.79 -8.96
C TYR A 67 -8.92 -15.38 -8.82
N PHE A 68 -8.11 -14.96 -9.80
CA PHE A 68 -7.46 -13.65 -9.77
C PHE A 68 -8.50 -12.51 -9.76
N LEU A 69 -9.47 -12.53 -10.68
CA LEU A 69 -10.51 -11.51 -10.72
C LEU A 69 -11.38 -11.51 -9.45
N GLY A 70 -11.76 -12.68 -8.94
CA GLY A 70 -12.53 -12.80 -7.71
C GLY A 70 -11.79 -12.22 -6.50
N LYS A 71 -10.49 -12.53 -6.38
CA LYS A 71 -9.63 -11.99 -5.32
C LYS A 71 -9.46 -10.48 -5.43
N THR A 72 -9.16 -9.97 -6.63
CA THR A 72 -9.03 -8.53 -6.85
C THR A 72 -10.30 -7.78 -6.47
N ILE A 73 -11.48 -8.25 -6.89
CA ILE A 73 -12.76 -7.61 -6.56
C ILE A 73 -13.02 -7.64 -5.05
N ALA A 74 -12.71 -8.75 -4.38
CA ALA A 74 -12.86 -8.87 -2.93
C ALA A 74 -11.95 -7.92 -2.16
N GLU A 75 -10.76 -7.60 -2.68
CA GLU A 75 -9.78 -6.74 -2.03
C GLU A 75 -9.92 -5.24 -2.38
N VAL A 76 -10.67 -4.88 -3.43
CA VAL A 76 -10.92 -3.47 -3.83
C VAL A 76 -11.36 -2.57 -2.65
N PRO A 77 -12.33 -2.97 -1.79
CA PRO A 77 -12.73 -2.13 -0.66
C PRO A 77 -11.57 -1.86 0.30
N LEU A 78 -10.72 -2.86 0.54
CA LEU A 78 -9.56 -2.75 1.42
C LEU A 78 -8.50 -1.81 0.81
N PHE A 79 -8.23 -1.96 -0.48
CA PHE A 79 -7.27 -1.12 -1.22
C PHE A 79 -7.71 0.33 -1.36
N LEU A 80 -8.99 0.66 -1.14
CA LEU A 80 -9.47 2.03 -1.08
C LEU A 80 -9.51 2.55 0.36
N ALA A 81 -10.00 1.74 1.31
CA ALA A 81 -10.18 2.15 2.69
C ALA A 81 -8.84 2.43 3.40
N VAL A 82 -7.83 1.58 3.19
CA VAL A 82 -6.53 1.74 3.87
C VAL A 82 -5.81 3.03 3.45
N PRO A 83 -5.64 3.34 2.15
CA PRO A 83 -5.12 4.64 1.71
C PRO A 83 -5.95 5.83 2.14
N PHE A 84 -7.27 5.68 2.15
CA PHE A 84 -8.16 6.74 2.57
C PHE A 84 -7.92 7.12 4.04
N VAL A 85 -7.91 6.14 4.95
CA VAL A 85 -7.69 6.37 6.38
C VAL A 85 -6.29 6.94 6.62
N PHE A 86 -5.26 6.36 5.99
CA PHE A 86 -3.88 6.82 6.13
C PHE A 86 -3.71 8.28 5.68
N THR A 87 -4.19 8.61 4.48
CA THR A 87 -4.08 9.96 3.91
C THR A 87 -4.91 10.96 4.70
N SER A 88 -6.11 10.59 5.16
CA SER A 88 -6.98 11.48 5.94
C SER A 88 -6.39 11.90 7.28
N ILE A 89 -5.54 11.07 7.88
CA ILE A 89 -4.87 11.39 9.15
C ILE A 89 -3.59 12.19 8.87
N THR A 90 -2.72 11.68 8.00
CA THR A 90 -1.36 12.22 7.87
C THR A 90 -1.31 13.51 7.04
N TYR A 91 -2.15 13.66 6.02
CA TYR A 91 -2.18 14.86 5.17
C TYR A 91 -2.46 16.16 5.95
N PRO A 92 -3.50 16.26 6.79
CA PRO A 92 -3.74 17.46 7.58
C PRO A 92 -2.69 17.64 8.69
N MET A 93 -2.15 16.57 9.27
CA MET A 93 -1.14 16.67 10.34
C MET A 93 0.19 17.25 9.85
N ILE A 94 0.62 16.92 8.63
CA ILE A 94 1.82 17.50 8.01
C ILE A 94 1.62 19.00 7.67
N GLY A 95 0.37 19.45 7.51
CA GLY A 95 0.07 20.81 7.08
C GLY A 95 0.30 21.03 5.58
N LEU A 96 0.05 19.99 4.76
CA LEU A 96 0.08 20.10 3.30
C LEU A 96 -0.98 21.10 2.78
N LYS A 97 -0.84 21.51 1.51
CA LYS A 97 -1.68 22.54 0.90
C LYS A 97 -3.17 22.23 1.07
N SER A 98 -3.90 23.14 1.70
CA SER A 98 -5.33 22.99 1.91
C SER A 98 -6.12 23.05 0.59
N GLY A 99 -7.25 22.35 0.58
CA GLY A 99 -8.20 22.34 -0.54
C GLY A 99 -8.57 20.93 -0.99
N ALA A 100 -9.86 20.72 -1.27
CA ALA A 100 -10.40 19.41 -1.62
C ALA A 100 -9.73 18.80 -2.86
N VAL A 101 -9.39 19.61 -3.85
CA VAL A 101 -8.70 19.15 -5.07
C VAL A 101 -7.32 18.59 -4.77
N HIS A 102 -6.51 19.29 -3.96
CA HIS A 102 -5.15 18.86 -3.61
C HIS A 102 -5.14 17.61 -2.72
N TYR A 103 -6.13 17.49 -1.84
CA TYR A 103 -6.33 16.28 -1.05
C TYR A 103 -6.76 15.09 -1.92
N LEU A 104 -7.72 15.28 -2.83
CA LEU A 104 -8.21 14.23 -3.71
C LEU A 104 -7.13 13.75 -4.69
N THR A 105 -6.30 14.66 -5.23
CA THR A 105 -5.18 14.27 -6.09
C THR A 105 -4.15 13.46 -5.31
N ALA A 106 -3.80 13.87 -4.09
CA ALA A 106 -2.91 13.11 -3.22
C ALA A 106 -3.49 11.72 -2.90
N LEU A 107 -4.77 11.64 -2.52
CA LEU A 107 -5.45 10.38 -2.25
C LEU A 107 -5.43 9.44 -3.46
N MET A 108 -5.71 9.96 -4.66
CA MET A 108 -5.68 9.17 -5.89
C MET A 108 -4.27 8.60 -6.17
N ILE A 109 -3.23 9.42 -6.00
CA ILE A 109 -1.84 8.99 -6.15
C ILE A 109 -1.52 7.86 -5.16
N VAL A 110 -1.91 8.00 -3.89
CA VAL A 110 -1.64 6.99 -2.87
C VAL A 110 -2.37 5.69 -3.15
N VAL A 111 -3.61 5.75 -3.64
CA VAL A 111 -4.36 4.57 -4.07
C VAL A 111 -3.66 3.88 -5.25
N LEU A 112 -3.18 4.64 -6.24
CA LEU A 112 -2.41 4.09 -7.36
C LEU A 112 -1.12 3.41 -6.88
N VAL A 113 -0.38 4.07 -5.99
CA VAL A 113 0.84 3.51 -5.39
C VAL A 113 0.55 2.23 -4.63
N ALA A 114 -0.53 2.18 -3.85
CA ALA A 114 -0.95 0.97 -3.15
C ALA A 114 -1.26 -0.17 -4.13
N ASN A 115 -1.95 0.09 -5.24
CA ASN A 115 -2.24 -0.93 -6.26
C ASN A 115 -0.97 -1.43 -6.99
N VAL A 116 0.01 -0.54 -7.23
CA VAL A 116 1.30 -0.95 -7.81
C VAL A 116 2.08 -1.81 -6.81
N ALA A 117 2.10 -1.40 -5.54
CA ALA A 117 2.75 -2.14 -4.45
C ALA A 117 2.15 -3.54 -4.27
N THR A 118 0.82 -3.68 -4.29
CA THR A 118 0.15 -4.98 -4.16
C THR A 118 0.44 -5.88 -5.36
N SER A 119 0.43 -5.32 -6.58
CA SER A 119 0.80 -6.04 -7.81
C SER A 119 2.23 -6.57 -7.75
N PHE A 120 3.17 -5.77 -7.23
CA PHE A 120 4.55 -6.18 -6.99
C PHE A 120 4.63 -7.29 -5.94
N GLY A 121 3.86 -7.19 -4.86
CA GLY A 121 3.75 -8.23 -3.84
C GLY A 121 3.30 -9.58 -4.42
N TYR A 122 2.27 -9.59 -5.27
CA TYR A 122 1.84 -10.82 -5.95
C TYR A 122 2.92 -11.40 -6.86
N LEU A 123 3.64 -10.56 -7.60
CA LEU A 123 4.76 -11.00 -8.45
C LEU A 123 5.83 -11.69 -7.62
N ILE A 124 6.27 -11.07 -6.53
CA ILE A 124 7.30 -11.62 -5.62
C ILE A 124 6.82 -12.94 -5.01
N SER A 125 5.55 -13.00 -4.55
CA SER A 125 4.97 -14.22 -4.01
C SER A 125 4.91 -15.38 -5.01
N CYS A 126 4.59 -15.11 -6.28
CA CYS A 126 4.59 -16.13 -7.33
C CYS A 126 6.01 -16.60 -7.69
N ALA A 127 6.99 -15.70 -7.62
CA ALA A 127 8.39 -16.01 -7.93
C ALA A 127 9.10 -16.78 -6.80
N SER A 128 8.58 -16.69 -5.56
CA SER A 128 9.21 -17.27 -4.37
C SER A 128 8.60 -18.62 -4.01
N SER A 129 9.43 -19.54 -3.53
CA SER A 129 8.98 -20.88 -3.12
C SER A 129 8.49 -20.97 -1.67
N SER A 130 8.77 -19.95 -0.86
CA SER A 130 8.33 -19.86 0.53
C SER A 130 8.09 -18.41 0.94
N ILE A 131 7.29 -18.22 2.00
CA ILE A 131 7.03 -16.89 2.59
C ILE A 131 8.35 -16.26 3.06
N SER A 132 9.22 -17.03 3.71
CA SER A 132 10.51 -16.53 4.20
C SER A 132 11.43 -16.05 3.07
N MET A 133 11.43 -16.74 1.93
CA MET A 133 12.17 -16.31 0.75
C MET A 133 11.58 -15.02 0.18
N ALA A 134 10.25 -14.94 0.06
CA ALA A 134 9.56 -13.76 -0.46
C ALA A 134 9.80 -12.51 0.39
N LEU A 135 9.89 -12.66 1.72
CA LEU A 135 10.15 -11.56 2.65
C LEU A 135 11.63 -11.15 2.72
N SER A 136 12.54 -11.98 2.18
CA SER A 136 13.99 -11.71 2.18
C SER A 136 14.47 -10.91 0.97
N VAL A 137 13.62 -10.76 -0.05
CA VAL A 137 13.84 -9.96 -1.27
C VAL A 137 13.44 -8.51 -1.00
#